data_AF-A0AB74HTV1-F1
#
_entry.id   AF-A0AB74HTV1-F1
#
_cell.length_a   1.000
_cell.length_b   1.000
_cell.length_c   1.000
_cell.angle_alpha   90.00
_cell.angle_beta   90.00
_cell.angle_gamma   90.00
#
_symmetry.space_group_name_H-M   'P 1'
#
loop_
_entity.id
_entity.type
_entity.pdbx_description
1 polymer ?
#
loop_
_entity_poly.entity_id
_entity_poly.type
_entity_poly.pdbx_seq_one_letter_code
_entity_poly.pdbx_strand_id
1 'polypeptide(L)'
;MAKQKFKITNWPTYNKALINRGSITFWLDDEAIQAWYESATPSSRGRPQRYSDLAITTVLVIKRVFRLTLRAAQGFIDSIFSLMNVPLRCPDYSCVSRQAKSVNVSFKTPTRGEIAHLVIDSTGLKVFGEGEWKVKKHGQERRRIWRKLHLAVDSKTHEIICADLSLNNVTDSEAFPGLIRQTHRKIRAASADGAYDTRLCHDEL
;
A
#
# COMPACT_ATOMS: atom_id res chain seq x y z
N MET A 1 11.47 44.31 7.82
CA MET A 1 12.71 43.53 7.95
C MET A 1 13.02 42.86 6.61
N ALA A 2 14.23 42.99 6.08
CA ALA A 2 14.61 42.38 4.80
C ALA A 2 14.85 40.87 4.98
N LYS A 3 14.29 40.05 4.07
CA LYS A 3 14.46 38.58 4.09
C LYS A 3 15.94 38.23 3.94
N GLN A 4 16.52 37.55 4.92
CA GLN A 4 17.90 37.05 4.87
C GLN A 4 18.05 36.08 3.69
N LYS A 5 18.94 36.39 2.75
CA LYS A 5 19.27 35.51 1.62
C LYS A 5 20.38 34.54 2.06
N PHE A 6 20.00 33.30 2.34
CA PHE A 6 20.97 32.23 2.60
C PHE A 6 21.53 31.70 1.28
N LYS A 7 22.86 31.59 1.17
CA LYS A 7 23.54 30.96 0.04
C LYS A 7 23.75 29.48 0.38
N ILE A 8 23.04 28.60 -0.33
CA ILE A 8 23.20 27.14 -0.17
C ILE A 8 24.56 26.74 -0.76
N THR A 9 25.48 26.27 0.08
CA THR A 9 26.86 25.88 -0.31
C THR A 9 27.06 24.36 -0.41
N ASN A 10 26.08 23.57 0.03
CA ASN A 10 26.17 22.10 0.08
C ASN A 10 25.64 21.40 -1.19
N TRP A 11 25.50 22.10 -2.31
CA TRP A 11 24.99 21.56 -3.57
C TRP A 11 25.67 20.25 -4.02
N PRO A 12 27.01 20.09 -3.94
CA PRO A 12 27.65 18.83 -4.31
C PRO A 12 27.18 17.65 -3.44
N THR A 13 27.09 17.85 -2.13
CA THR A 13 26.63 16.84 -1.17
C THR A 13 25.15 16.51 -1.38
N TYR A 14 24.32 17.52 -1.59
CA TYR A 14 22.89 17.34 -1.89
C TYR A 14 22.69 16.54 -3.19
N ASN A 15 23.41 16.88 -4.25
CA ASN A 15 23.34 16.17 -5.53
C ASN A 15 23.82 14.72 -5.40
N LYS A 16 24.91 14.48 -4.66
CA LYS A 16 25.37 13.12 -4.37
C LYS A 16 24.31 12.33 -3.61
N ALA A 17 23.63 12.95 -2.64
CA ALA A 17 22.51 12.33 -1.93
C ALA A 17 21.34 12.02 -2.88
N LEU A 18 21.01 12.90 -3.83
CA LEU A 18 19.98 12.64 -4.84
C LEU A 18 20.33 11.47 -5.76
N ILE A 19 21.58 11.38 -6.22
CA ILE A 19 22.07 10.25 -7.03
C ILE A 19 21.96 8.95 -6.21
N ASN A 20 22.42 8.99 -4.95
CA ASN A 20 22.40 7.83 -4.07
C ASN A 20 20.97 7.34 -3.75
N ARG A 21 19.94 8.19 -3.85
CA ARG A 21 18.53 7.74 -3.74
C ARG A 21 18.13 6.75 -4.84
N GLY A 22 18.84 6.76 -5.98
CA GLY A 22 18.65 5.78 -7.05
C GLY A 22 19.50 4.51 -6.89
N SER A 23 20.40 4.47 -5.90
CA SER A 23 21.15 3.24 -5.58
C SER A 23 20.20 2.24 -4.95
N ILE A 24 20.16 1.02 -5.50
CA ILE A 24 19.27 -0.04 -5.03
C ILE A 24 20.13 -1.08 -4.31
N THR A 25 19.84 -1.30 -3.04
CA THR A 25 20.46 -2.36 -2.23
C THR A 25 19.38 -3.33 -1.80
N PHE A 26 19.56 -4.62 -2.07
CA PHE A 26 18.64 -5.68 -1.67
C PHE A 26 19.19 -6.43 -0.47
N TRP A 27 18.30 -6.66 0.50
CA TRP A 27 18.52 -7.52 1.64
C TRP A 27 17.35 -8.51 1.67
N LEU A 28 17.67 -9.79 1.81
CA LEU A 28 16.67 -10.84 1.99
C LEU A 28 16.79 -11.33 3.42
N ASP A 29 15.69 -11.24 4.14
CA ASP A 29 15.59 -11.71 5.50
C ASP A 29 15.52 -13.25 5.54
N ASP A 30 16.24 -13.88 6.47
CA ASP A 30 16.35 -15.33 6.54
C ASP A 30 14.99 -15.97 6.86
N GLU A 31 14.16 -15.34 7.71
CA GLU A 31 12.82 -15.85 8.01
C GLU A 31 11.93 -15.78 6.76
N ALA A 32 12.03 -14.70 5.99
CA ALA A 32 11.33 -14.59 4.71
C ALA A 32 11.77 -15.63 3.67
N ILE A 33 13.06 -16.00 3.66
CA ILE A 33 13.56 -17.09 2.79
C ILE A 33 12.92 -18.42 3.18
N GLN A 34 12.85 -18.73 4.48
CA GLN A 34 12.24 -19.97 4.97
C GLN A 34 10.73 -20.00 4.74
N ALA A 35 10.05 -18.86 4.88
CA ALA A 35 8.60 -18.72 4.72
C ALA A 35 8.14 -18.51 3.26
N TRP A 36 9.04 -18.60 2.27
CA TRP A 36 8.72 -18.31 0.87
C TRP A 36 7.74 -19.31 0.24
N TYR A 37 7.84 -20.58 0.63
CA TYR A 37 6.97 -21.65 0.16
C TYR A 37 5.94 -22.01 1.22
N GLU A 38 4.77 -22.47 0.77
CA GLU A 38 3.70 -22.90 1.66
C GLU A 38 4.10 -24.21 2.36
N SER A 39 3.99 -24.24 3.68
CA SER A 39 4.35 -25.40 4.52
C SER A 39 3.13 -26.19 4.99
N ALA A 40 1.91 -25.65 4.83
CA ALA A 40 0.69 -26.31 5.27
C ALA A 40 0.40 -27.59 4.46
N THR A 41 0.04 -28.66 5.17
CA THR A 41 -0.50 -29.88 4.54
C THR A 41 -1.82 -29.55 3.84
N PRO A 42 -2.01 -29.95 2.56
CA PRO A 42 -3.23 -29.62 1.83
C PRO A 42 -4.46 -30.18 2.54
N SER A 43 -5.38 -29.31 2.97
CA SER A 43 -6.61 -29.70 3.67
C SER A 43 -7.73 -30.15 2.72
N SER A 44 -7.58 -29.97 1.40
CA SER A 44 -8.63 -30.23 0.41
C SER A 44 -8.12 -30.91 -0.87
N ARG A 45 -9.07 -31.48 -1.64
CA ARG A 45 -8.81 -32.02 -2.98
C ARG A 45 -8.50 -30.88 -3.96
N GLY A 46 -7.27 -30.82 -4.44
CA GLY A 46 -6.81 -29.85 -5.44
C GLY A 46 -5.28 -29.81 -5.53
N ARG A 47 -4.73 -29.03 -6.47
CA ARG A 47 -3.29 -28.78 -6.51
C ARG A 47 -2.92 -27.91 -5.29
N PRO A 48 -1.97 -28.34 -4.44
CA PRO A 48 -1.52 -27.54 -3.31
C PRO A 48 -1.02 -26.16 -3.74
N GLN A 49 -1.30 -25.14 -2.93
CA GLN A 49 -0.61 -23.86 -3.08
C GLN A 49 0.88 -24.08 -2.78
N ARG A 50 1.74 -23.66 -3.71
CA ARG A 50 3.20 -23.83 -3.57
C ARG A 50 3.85 -22.65 -2.85
N TYR A 51 3.32 -21.47 -3.04
CA TYR A 51 3.88 -20.21 -2.54
C TYR A 51 2.98 -19.67 -1.43
N SER A 52 3.61 -19.11 -0.40
CA SER A 52 2.91 -18.46 0.70
C SER A 52 2.33 -17.11 0.30
N ASP A 53 1.39 -16.60 1.10
CA ASP A 53 0.86 -15.24 0.97
C ASP A 53 1.97 -14.17 1.09
N LEU A 54 3.02 -14.44 1.87
CA LEU A 54 4.21 -13.60 1.98
C LEU A 54 4.91 -13.45 0.62
N ALA A 55 5.15 -14.57 -0.08
CA ALA A 55 5.79 -14.55 -1.39
C ALA A 55 4.94 -13.79 -2.42
N ILE A 56 3.63 -14.06 -2.48
CA ILE A 56 2.71 -13.35 -3.38
C ILE A 56 2.68 -11.84 -3.09
N THR A 57 2.54 -11.47 -1.82
CA THR A 57 2.50 -10.07 -1.39
C THR A 57 3.80 -9.36 -1.74
N THR A 58 4.95 -9.99 -1.49
CA THR A 58 6.27 -9.44 -1.82
C THR A 58 6.38 -9.13 -3.31
N VAL A 59 5.96 -10.07 -4.18
CA VAL A 59 5.96 -9.84 -5.64
C VAL A 59 5.06 -8.67 -6.03
N LEU A 60 3.85 -8.58 -5.45
CA LEU A 60 2.90 -7.50 -5.73
C LEU A 60 3.43 -6.13 -5.27
N VAL A 61 4.09 -6.06 -4.12
CA VAL A 61 4.72 -4.84 -3.60
C VAL A 61 5.86 -4.40 -4.51
N ILE A 62 6.81 -5.29 -4.83
CA ILE A 62 7.93 -4.98 -5.75
C ILE A 62 7.38 -4.48 -7.09
N LYS A 63 6.40 -5.19 -7.65
CA LYS A 63 5.72 -4.77 -8.88
C LYS A 63 5.14 -3.36 -8.76
N ARG A 64 4.50 -3.01 -7.64
CA ARG A 64 3.85 -1.70 -7.46
C ARG A 64 4.88 -0.58 -7.25
N VAL A 65 5.90 -0.81 -6.43
CA VAL A 65 6.97 0.16 -6.12
C VAL A 65 7.76 0.49 -7.38
N PHE A 66 8.22 -0.52 -8.12
CA PHE A 66 9.01 -0.35 -9.34
C PHE A 66 8.17 -0.19 -10.62
N ARG A 67 6.84 -0.12 -10.49
CA ARG A 67 5.89 0.05 -11.61
C ARG A 67 6.05 -1.00 -12.72
N LEU A 68 6.38 -2.24 -12.35
CA LEU A 68 6.62 -3.33 -13.29
C LEU A 68 5.31 -3.98 -13.76
N THR A 69 5.35 -4.62 -14.94
CA THR A 69 4.34 -5.60 -15.34
C THR A 69 4.54 -6.89 -14.55
N LEU A 70 3.54 -7.79 -14.48
CA LEU A 70 3.68 -9.04 -13.72
C LEU A 70 4.83 -9.91 -14.25
N ARG A 71 5.02 -9.96 -15.58
CA ARG A 71 6.13 -10.70 -16.20
C ARG A 71 7.49 -10.07 -15.90
N ALA A 72 7.58 -8.74 -15.94
CA ALA A 72 8.80 -8.03 -15.59
C ALA A 72 9.13 -8.19 -14.10
N ALA A 73 8.14 -8.17 -13.22
CA ALA A 73 8.31 -8.41 -11.78
C ALA A 73 8.86 -9.82 -11.51
N GLN A 74 8.36 -10.83 -12.21
CA GLN A 74 8.89 -12.19 -12.12
C GLN A 74 10.38 -12.24 -12.48
N GLY A 75 10.75 -11.75 -13.66
CA GLY A 75 12.15 -11.75 -14.11
C GLY A 75 13.06 -10.89 -13.23
N PHE A 76 12.56 -9.77 -12.71
CA PHE A 76 13.29 -8.90 -11.78
C PHE A 76 13.62 -9.61 -10.47
N ILE A 77 12.64 -10.30 -9.87
CA ILE A 77 12.83 -11.03 -8.60
C ILE A 77 13.71 -12.27 -8.80
N ASP A 78 13.51 -13.02 -9.88
CA ASP A 78 14.38 -14.16 -10.23
C ASP A 78 15.84 -13.72 -10.41
N SER A 79 16.06 -12.53 -10.99
CA SER A 79 17.40 -11.93 -11.12
C SER A 79 18.02 -11.60 -9.76
N ILE A 80 17.25 -11.03 -8.83
CA ILE A 80 17.71 -10.75 -7.46
C ILE A 80 18.12 -12.05 -6.76
N PHE A 81 17.27 -13.10 -6.80
CA PHE A 81 17.61 -14.40 -6.20
C PHE A 81 18.88 -15.00 -6.80
N SER A 82 19.06 -14.90 -8.12
CA SER A 82 20.25 -15.37 -8.80
C SER A 82 21.51 -14.59 -8.38
N LEU A 83 21.44 -13.26 -8.33
CA LEU A 83 22.55 -12.40 -7.92
C LEU A 83 22.96 -12.61 -6.46
N MET A 84 21.99 -12.93 -5.60
CA MET A 84 22.22 -13.20 -4.18
C MET A 84 22.52 -14.68 -3.89
N ASN A 85 22.55 -15.54 -4.92
CA ASN A 85 22.75 -16.99 -4.80
C ASN A 85 21.76 -17.67 -3.81
N VAL A 86 20.51 -17.21 -3.81
CA VAL A 86 19.44 -17.73 -2.95
C VAL A 86 18.62 -18.76 -3.74
N PRO A 87 18.40 -19.99 -3.23
CA PRO A 87 17.76 -21.08 -3.95
C PRO A 87 16.22 -20.96 -4.01
N LEU A 88 15.70 -19.75 -4.19
CA LEU A 88 14.28 -19.45 -4.32
C LEU A 88 13.90 -19.21 -5.79
N ARG A 89 12.60 -19.31 -6.06
CA ARG A 89 12.03 -18.95 -7.36
C ARG A 89 10.88 -18.00 -7.17
N CYS A 90 10.77 -17.01 -8.04
CA CYS A 90 9.61 -16.14 -8.05
C CYS A 90 8.34 -16.94 -8.44
N PRO A 91 7.20 -16.71 -7.75
CA PRO A 91 5.90 -17.12 -8.25
C PRO A 91 5.68 -16.66 -9.70
N ASP A 92 5.15 -17.53 -10.55
CA ASP A 92 4.92 -17.18 -11.94
C ASP A 92 3.83 -16.10 -12.07
N TYR A 93 3.93 -15.27 -13.10
CA TYR A 93 3.02 -14.14 -13.30
C TYR A 93 1.53 -14.55 -13.32
N SER A 94 1.21 -15.78 -13.74
CA SER A 94 -0.16 -16.29 -13.77
C SER A 94 -0.62 -16.70 -12.37
N CYS A 95 0.25 -17.31 -11.55
CA CYS A 95 0.02 -17.61 -10.15
C CYS A 95 -0.25 -16.31 -9.37
N VAL A 96 0.63 -15.33 -9.49
CA VAL A 96 0.47 -14.02 -8.84
C VAL A 96 -0.83 -13.35 -9.25
N SER A 97 -1.17 -13.34 -10.54
CA SER A 97 -2.41 -12.74 -11.05
C SER A 97 -3.67 -13.38 -10.42
N ARG A 98 -3.70 -14.72 -10.34
CA ARG A 98 -4.84 -15.45 -9.75
C ARG A 98 -4.94 -15.21 -8.24
N GLN A 99 -3.81 -15.26 -7.53
CA GLN A 99 -3.79 -15.09 -6.08
C GLN A 99 -3.97 -13.65 -5.62
N ALA A 100 -3.63 -12.64 -6.43
CA ALA A 100 -3.82 -11.23 -6.11
C ALA A 100 -5.27 -10.85 -5.77
N LYS A 101 -6.24 -11.66 -6.19
CA LYS A 101 -7.67 -11.46 -5.86
C LYS A 101 -8.00 -11.85 -4.42
N SER A 102 -7.29 -12.82 -3.84
CA SER A 102 -7.63 -13.45 -2.57
C SER A 102 -6.57 -13.29 -1.49
N VAL A 103 -5.33 -12.95 -1.86
CA VAL A 103 -4.23 -12.75 -0.92
C VAL A 103 -4.59 -11.65 0.07
N ASN A 104 -4.44 -11.94 1.36
CA ASN A 104 -4.71 -10.97 2.41
C ASN A 104 -3.44 -10.14 2.65
N VAL A 105 -3.46 -8.87 2.23
CA VAL A 105 -2.35 -7.96 2.45
C VAL A 105 -2.56 -7.23 3.78
N SER A 106 -1.86 -7.68 4.83
CA SER A 106 -1.82 -6.93 6.08
C SER A 106 -1.01 -5.65 5.89
N PHE A 107 -1.67 -4.50 6.04
CA PHE A 107 -1.01 -3.20 6.11
C PHE A 107 -0.86 -2.69 7.55
N LYS A 108 -1.41 -3.41 8.53
CA LYS A 108 -1.33 -3.03 9.94
C LYS A 108 0.04 -3.40 10.49
N THR A 109 0.76 -2.40 10.98
CA THR A 109 1.96 -2.63 11.79
C THR A 109 1.58 -3.12 13.19
N PRO A 110 2.47 -3.84 13.90
CA PRO A 110 2.24 -4.22 15.29
C PRO A 110 1.84 -3.00 16.13
N THR A 111 0.88 -3.18 17.04
CA THR A 111 0.34 -2.08 17.84
C THR A 111 1.42 -1.50 18.77
N ARG A 112 1.58 -0.18 18.73
CA ARG A 112 2.56 0.56 19.55
C ARG A 112 1.86 1.50 20.53
N GLY A 113 1.45 1.02 21.69
CA GLY A 113 0.86 1.90 22.74
C GLY A 113 -0.24 2.85 22.23
N GLU A 114 -0.33 4.05 22.82
CA GLU A 114 -1.29 5.10 22.45
C GLU A 114 -0.95 5.77 21.10
N ILE A 115 -1.97 6.20 20.34
CA ILE A 115 -1.80 7.01 19.12
C ILE A 115 -1.72 8.48 19.54
N ALA A 116 -0.56 9.11 19.30
CA ALA A 116 -0.32 10.47 19.76
C ALA A 116 -1.16 11.49 18.99
N HIS A 117 -1.24 11.35 17.67
CA HIS A 117 -2.01 12.23 16.81
C HIS A 117 -2.37 11.53 15.49
N LEU A 118 -3.66 11.30 15.29
CA LEU A 118 -4.19 10.62 14.12
C LEU A 118 -4.65 11.64 13.06
N VAL A 119 -4.08 11.55 11.86
CA VAL A 119 -4.48 12.40 10.72
C VAL A 119 -5.30 11.56 9.75
N ILE A 120 -6.46 12.08 9.37
CA ILE A 120 -7.47 11.33 8.61
C ILE A 120 -7.81 12.11 7.35
N ASP A 121 -7.78 11.41 6.23
CA ASP A 121 -8.12 11.96 4.93
C ASP A 121 -8.74 10.87 4.04
N SER A 122 -9.45 11.28 3.00
CA SER A 122 -9.98 10.36 2.00
C SER A 122 -9.65 10.79 0.57
N THR A 123 -9.52 9.81 -0.32
CA THR A 123 -9.27 10.07 -1.74
C THR A 123 -10.14 9.20 -2.62
N GLY A 124 -10.62 9.78 -3.73
CA GLY A 124 -11.32 9.04 -4.77
C GLY A 124 -10.38 8.13 -5.56
N LEU A 125 -10.74 6.86 -5.67
CA LEU A 125 -10.09 5.86 -6.51
C LEU A 125 -10.99 5.48 -7.68
N LYS A 126 -10.51 5.65 -8.91
CA LYS A 126 -11.17 5.11 -10.10
C LYS A 126 -10.89 3.61 -10.19
N VAL A 127 -11.91 2.78 -9.97
CA VAL A 127 -11.77 1.31 -9.94
C VAL A 127 -11.92 0.71 -11.33
N PHE A 128 -13.00 1.08 -12.04
CA PHE A 128 -13.31 0.55 -13.35
C PHE A 128 -14.00 1.61 -14.20
N GLY A 129 -13.79 1.55 -15.51
CA GLY A 129 -14.44 2.45 -16.45
C GLY A 129 -13.50 2.86 -17.57
N GLU A 130 -14.08 3.46 -18.59
CA GLU A 130 -13.37 3.74 -19.83
C GLU A 130 -12.27 4.77 -19.60
N GLY A 131 -11.12 4.48 -20.21
CA GLY A 131 -9.98 5.39 -20.24
C GLY A 131 -10.39 6.71 -20.88
N GLU A 132 -9.73 7.79 -20.48
CA GLU A 132 -10.05 9.13 -21.00
C GLU A 132 -9.93 9.21 -22.51
N TRP A 133 -8.95 8.52 -23.08
CA TRP A 133 -8.79 8.40 -24.53
C TRP A 133 -9.96 7.70 -25.20
N LYS A 134 -10.43 6.55 -24.67
CA LYS A 134 -11.58 5.81 -25.24
C LYS A 134 -12.82 6.70 -25.23
N VAL A 135 -13.11 7.34 -24.10
CA VAL A 135 -14.28 8.24 -23.97
C VAL A 135 -14.19 9.40 -24.97
N LYS A 136 -13.01 10.01 -25.12
CA LYS A 136 -12.81 11.12 -26.05
C LYS A 136 -12.93 10.72 -27.52
N LYS A 137 -12.54 9.49 -27.88
CA LYS A 137 -12.52 9.03 -29.28
C LYS A 137 -13.78 8.28 -29.72
N HIS A 138 -14.40 7.54 -28.81
CA HIS A 138 -15.48 6.61 -29.12
C HIS A 138 -16.75 6.84 -28.29
N GLY A 139 -16.78 7.91 -27.49
CA GLY A 139 -17.90 8.16 -26.58
C GLY A 139 -17.86 7.25 -25.35
N GLN A 140 -18.80 7.49 -24.42
CA GLN A 140 -18.91 6.74 -23.18
C GLN A 140 -19.91 5.60 -23.34
N GLU A 141 -19.45 4.34 -23.28
CA GLU A 141 -20.35 3.17 -23.27
C GLU A 141 -20.53 2.61 -21.85
N ARG A 142 -19.52 2.76 -20.97
CA ARG A 142 -19.56 2.26 -19.59
C ARG A 142 -19.28 3.37 -18.58
N ARG A 143 -20.15 3.46 -17.55
CA ARG A 143 -19.99 4.41 -16.45
C ARG A 143 -18.72 4.12 -15.65
N ARG A 144 -17.98 5.18 -15.32
CA ARG A 144 -16.83 5.09 -14.40
C ARG A 144 -17.33 4.82 -12.99
N ILE A 145 -16.78 3.79 -12.35
CA ILE A 145 -17.04 3.45 -10.96
C ILE A 145 -15.89 3.99 -10.12
N TRP A 146 -16.24 4.86 -9.20
CA TRP A 146 -15.34 5.39 -8.18
C TRP A 146 -15.60 4.68 -6.86
N ARG A 147 -14.55 4.55 -6.05
CA ARG A 147 -14.61 4.23 -4.62
C ARG A 147 -13.86 5.30 -3.86
N LYS A 148 -14.10 5.43 -2.57
CA LYS A 148 -13.31 6.31 -1.71
C LYS A 148 -12.43 5.46 -0.80
N LEU A 149 -11.13 5.75 -0.82
CA LEU A 149 -10.18 5.19 0.12
C LEU A 149 -10.02 6.19 1.26
N HIS A 150 -10.39 5.77 2.47
CA HIS A 150 -10.18 6.52 3.70
C HIS A 150 -8.92 5.99 4.36
N LEU A 151 -8.02 6.89 4.78
CA LEU A 151 -6.77 6.54 5.45
C LEU A 151 -6.66 7.31 6.76
N ALA A 152 -6.19 6.64 7.80
CA ALA A 152 -5.83 7.24 9.06
C ALA A 152 -4.37 6.93 9.36
N VAL A 153 -3.55 7.96 9.57
CA VAL A 153 -2.09 7.87 9.69
C VAL A 153 -1.64 8.54 10.98
N ASP A 154 -0.68 7.93 11.69
CA ASP A 154 -0.03 8.59 12.83
C ASP A 154 0.91 9.69 12.32
N SER A 155 0.71 10.93 12.76
CA SER A 155 1.47 12.08 12.24
C SER A 155 2.95 12.06 12.62
N LYS A 156 3.35 11.29 13.63
CA LYS A 156 4.74 11.19 14.10
C LYS A 156 5.47 10.04 13.41
N THR A 157 4.85 8.86 13.31
CA THR A 157 5.50 7.68 12.73
C THR A 157 5.25 7.53 11.24
N HIS A 158 4.25 8.24 10.71
CA HIS A 158 3.74 8.11 9.34
C HIS A 158 3.20 6.71 9.01
N GLU A 159 2.89 5.90 10.04
CA GLU A 159 2.32 4.57 9.86
C GLU A 159 0.84 4.67 9.57
N ILE A 160 0.37 3.88 8.60
CA ILE A 160 -1.05 3.72 8.31
C ILE A 160 -1.65 2.89 9.46
N ILE A 161 -2.54 3.50 10.23
CA ILE A 161 -3.21 2.86 11.37
C ILE A 161 -4.50 2.17 10.92
N CYS A 162 -5.29 2.85 10.09
CA CYS A 162 -6.54 2.33 9.55
C CYS A 162 -6.68 2.68 8.08
N ALA A 163 -7.34 1.79 7.35
CA ALA A 163 -7.75 2.04 5.98
C ALA A 163 -9.12 1.42 5.76
N ASP A 164 -10.00 2.12 5.06
CA ASP A 164 -11.28 1.59 4.65
C ASP A 164 -11.63 2.02 3.23
N LEU A 165 -12.41 1.21 2.52
CA LEU A 165 -12.78 1.45 1.13
C LEU A 165 -14.29 1.46 0.98
N SER A 166 -14.86 2.66 0.90
CA SER A 166 -16.31 2.85 0.78
C SER A 166 -16.74 3.03 -0.68
N LEU A 167 -18.06 2.97 -0.90
CA LEU A 167 -18.68 3.30 -2.19
C LEU A 167 -18.71 4.82 -2.37
N ASN A 168 -18.79 5.29 -3.61
CA ASN A 168 -18.76 6.72 -3.91
C ASN A 168 -19.95 7.53 -3.34
N ASN A 169 -21.06 6.87 -3.02
CA ASN A 169 -22.24 7.50 -2.42
C ASN A 169 -22.18 7.56 -0.88
N VAL A 170 -21.13 7.00 -0.27
CA VAL A 170 -20.90 7.08 1.17
C VAL A 170 -20.11 8.37 1.45
N THR A 171 -20.62 9.19 2.36
CA THR A 171 -19.94 10.39 2.85
C THR A 171 -18.79 10.02 3.78
N ASP A 172 -17.87 10.94 3.98
CA ASP A 172 -16.67 10.64 4.76
C ASP A 172 -17.02 10.46 6.24
N SER A 173 -17.98 11.23 6.74
CA SER A 173 -18.59 11.06 8.06
C SER A 173 -19.32 9.72 8.26
N GLU A 174 -19.96 9.18 7.21
CA GLU A 174 -20.63 7.87 7.30
C GLU A 174 -19.63 6.71 7.34
N ALA A 175 -18.50 6.82 6.65
CA ALA A 175 -17.43 5.82 6.67
C ALA A 175 -16.59 5.87 7.95
N PHE A 176 -16.56 7.02 8.63
CA PHE A 176 -15.68 7.30 9.76
C PHE A 176 -15.75 6.28 10.91
N PRO A 177 -16.94 5.87 11.42
CA PRO A 177 -17.01 4.89 12.51
C PRO A 177 -16.38 3.54 12.12
N GLY A 178 -16.60 3.09 10.88
CA GLY A 178 -16.03 1.87 10.35
C GLY A 178 -14.51 1.93 10.20
N LEU A 179 -13.96 3.12 9.95
CA LEU A 179 -12.53 3.37 9.89
C LEU A 179 -11.89 3.37 11.29
N ILE A 180 -12.41 4.20 12.22
CA ILE A 180 -11.75 4.46 13.51
C ILE A 180 -11.82 3.28 14.47
N ARG A 181 -12.90 2.50 14.44
CA ARG A 181 -13.02 1.30 15.28
C ARG A 181 -11.97 0.24 14.99
N GLN A 182 -11.27 0.32 13.85
CA GLN A 182 -10.15 -0.56 13.50
C GLN A 182 -8.85 -0.26 14.26
N THR A 183 -8.75 0.91 14.91
CA THR A 183 -7.54 1.34 15.63
C THR A 183 -7.27 0.46 16.85
N HIS A 184 -8.31 0.09 17.60
CA HIS A 184 -8.26 -0.63 18.88
C HIS A 184 -7.26 -0.06 19.89
N ARG A 185 -6.99 1.25 19.81
CA ARG A 185 -5.97 1.97 20.59
C ARG A 185 -6.55 3.31 21.02
N LYS A 186 -6.10 3.80 22.17
CA LYS A 186 -6.46 5.14 22.62
C LYS A 186 -5.88 6.19 21.66
N ILE A 187 -6.71 7.15 21.27
CA ILE A 187 -6.33 8.28 20.41
C ILE A 187 -6.25 9.52 21.30
N ARG A 188 -5.11 10.20 21.32
CA ARG A 188 -4.94 11.41 22.13
C ARG A 188 -5.46 12.66 21.42
N ALA A 189 -5.29 12.72 20.11
CA ALA A 189 -5.76 13.80 19.26
C ALA A 189 -6.04 13.26 17.86
N ALA A 190 -7.03 13.81 17.18
CA ALA A 190 -7.30 13.54 15.77
C ALA A 190 -7.38 14.85 14.98
N SER A 191 -7.02 14.80 13.71
CA SER A 191 -7.22 15.89 12.77
C SER A 191 -7.71 15.35 11.44
N ALA A 192 -8.75 15.96 10.93
CA ALA A 192 -9.39 15.60 9.69
C ALA A 192 -9.88 16.89 9.00
N ASP A 193 -10.27 16.79 7.73
CA ASP A 193 -10.87 17.93 7.04
C ASP A 193 -12.32 18.17 7.52
N GLY A 194 -12.93 19.24 6.99
CA GLY A 194 -14.30 19.62 7.37
C GLY A 194 -15.38 18.60 6.99
N ALA A 195 -15.10 17.61 6.13
CA ALA A 195 -16.05 16.56 5.80
C ALA A 195 -16.31 15.62 7.00
N TYR A 196 -15.41 15.62 7.99
CA TYR A 196 -15.55 14.87 9.24
C TYR A 196 -16.07 15.71 10.40
N ASP A 197 -16.36 17.00 10.21
CA ASP A 197 -16.86 17.87 11.29
C ASP A 197 -18.37 17.67 11.51
N THR A 198 -18.71 16.50 12.04
CA THR A 198 -20.09 16.10 12.34
C THR A 198 -20.17 15.52 13.74
N ARG A 199 -21.32 15.68 14.42
CA ARG A 199 -21.53 15.13 15.76
C ARG A 199 -21.23 13.63 15.83
N LEU A 200 -21.61 12.88 14.80
CA LEU A 200 -21.34 11.45 14.69
C LEU A 200 -19.84 11.14 14.77
N CYS A 201 -19.00 11.93 14.11
CA CYS A 201 -17.55 11.72 14.16
C CYS A 201 -16.94 12.11 15.50
N HIS A 202 -17.44 13.17 16.13
CA HIS A 202 -17.01 13.59 17.47
C HIS A 202 -17.37 12.55 18.54
N ASP A 203 -18.53 11.90 18.43
CA ASP A 203 -18.98 10.87 19.39
C ASP A 203 -18.16 9.55 19.30
N GLU A 204 -17.42 9.31 18.21
CA GLU A 204 -16.61 8.09 17.98
C GLU A 204 -15.13 8.23 18.41
N LEU A 205 -14.65 9.46 18.67
CA LEU A 205 -13.26 9.76 19.06
C LEU A 205 -13.08 9.82 20.58
#